data_AF-A0A2G5I1B6-F1
#
_entry.id   AF-A0A2G5I1B6-F1
#
_cell.length_a   1.000
_cell.length_b   1.000
_cell.length_c   1.000
_cell.angle_alpha   90.00
_cell.angle_beta   90.00
_cell.angle_gamma   90.00
#
_symmetry.space_group_name_H-M   'P 1'
#
loop_
_entity.id
_entity.type
_entity.pdbx_description
1 polymer ?
#
loop_
_entity_poly.entity_id
_entity_poly.type
_entity_poly.pdbx_seq_one_letter_code
_entity_poly.pdbx_strand_id
1 'polypeptide(L)'
;MRLAVLAPLAVSSLALGSVTFLAAPAQSAPNPSCGLSKTEDPSRFTVSGKNFKPNEDVLFKAGAAPAGTTTTDAKGSFTAQINGPEGTVKAVQIDGGPTVTCGTVAETEEQNETDAYLEGRKKGYAEGKKCEDAQEPPQDFGPRDPGWREGFDDGKAEAEKKFCKKR
;
A
#
# COMPACT_ATOMS: atom_id res chain seq x y z
N MET A 1 -71.71 30.69 43.09
CA MET A 1 -71.35 29.83 41.94
C MET A 1 -69.83 29.67 41.88
N ARG A 2 -69.38 28.43 41.64
CA ARG A 2 -68.06 27.97 41.16
C ARG A 2 -66.88 27.84 42.15
N LEU A 3 -66.59 26.58 42.46
CA LEU A 3 -65.28 26.01 42.81
C LEU A 3 -64.26 26.15 41.66
N ALA A 4 -62.97 26.25 42.04
CA ALA A 4 -61.78 25.65 41.40
C ALA A 4 -60.61 25.87 42.41
N VAL A 5 -60.00 24.90 43.10
CA VAL A 5 -59.16 23.75 42.71
C VAL A 5 -58.16 24.05 41.59
N LEU A 6 -56.86 24.15 41.92
CA LEU A 6 -55.75 23.50 41.20
C LEU A 6 -54.40 23.68 41.92
N ALA A 7 -53.60 22.62 41.87
CA ALA A 7 -52.49 22.24 42.74
C ALA A 7 -51.18 23.05 42.55
N PRO A 8 -50.27 23.02 43.55
CA PRO A 8 -48.91 23.54 43.38
C PRO A 8 -48.09 22.68 42.40
N LEU A 9 -47.46 23.34 41.44
CA LEU A 9 -46.54 22.77 40.47
C LEU A 9 -45.32 22.17 41.18
N ALA A 10 -45.04 20.90 40.89
CA ALA A 10 -43.88 20.18 41.37
C ALA A 10 -42.59 20.79 40.79
N VAL A 11 -41.73 21.31 41.68
CA VAL A 11 -40.36 21.72 41.35
C VAL A 11 -39.52 20.45 41.19
N SER A 12 -39.15 20.12 39.96
CA SER A 12 -38.25 19.00 39.68
C SER A 12 -36.84 19.39 40.10
N SER A 13 -36.30 18.69 41.09
CA SER A 13 -34.90 18.81 41.51
C SER A 13 -34.01 18.14 40.46
N LEU A 14 -33.20 18.92 39.72
CA LEU A 14 -32.12 18.36 38.93
C LEU A 14 -31.02 17.88 39.88
N ALA A 15 -30.89 16.56 40.00
CA ALA A 15 -29.78 15.91 40.66
C ALA A 15 -28.48 16.18 39.85
N LEU A 16 -27.56 16.95 40.45
CA LEU A 16 -26.18 17.05 40.00
C LEU A 16 -25.47 15.72 40.32
N GLY A 17 -25.59 14.75 39.42
CA GLY A 17 -24.80 13.53 39.44
C GLY A 17 -23.40 13.81 38.91
N SER A 18 -22.38 13.60 39.75
CA SER A 18 -20.97 13.68 39.38
C SER A 18 -20.64 12.62 38.34
N VAL A 19 -20.55 13.00 37.06
CA VAL A 19 -20.08 12.09 36.00
C VAL A 19 -18.57 11.98 36.16
N THR A 20 -18.11 10.85 36.68
CA THR A 20 -16.70 10.45 36.59
C THR A 20 -16.41 10.16 35.13
N PHE A 21 -15.78 11.11 34.43
CA PHE A 21 -15.20 10.85 33.13
C PHE A 21 -14.03 9.88 33.33
N LEU A 22 -14.27 8.60 33.08
CA LEU A 22 -13.20 7.65 32.82
C LEU A 22 -12.43 8.16 31.60
N ALA A 23 -11.18 8.56 31.80
CA ALA A 23 -10.27 8.88 30.71
C ALA A 23 -10.25 7.68 29.75
N ALA A 24 -10.71 7.90 28.52
CA ALA A 24 -10.55 6.92 27.46
C ALA A 24 -9.05 6.60 27.35
N PRO A 25 -8.64 5.33 27.17
CA PRO A 25 -7.25 5.01 26.90
C PRO A 25 -6.83 5.82 25.67
N ALA A 26 -5.76 6.61 25.80
CA ALA A 26 -5.16 7.29 24.68
C ALA A 26 -4.76 6.22 23.65
N GLN A 27 -5.57 6.09 22.59
CA GLN A 27 -5.19 5.31 21.43
C GLN A 27 -3.93 6.00 20.89
N SER A 28 -2.78 5.32 20.99
CA SER A 28 -1.55 5.81 20.36
C SER A 28 -1.89 6.16 18.92
N ALA A 29 -1.62 7.40 18.53
CA ALA A 29 -1.79 7.82 17.15
C ALA A 29 -1.05 6.82 16.25
N PRO A 30 -1.64 6.40 15.12
CA PRO A 30 -1.01 5.42 14.25
C PRO A 30 0.35 5.95 13.81
N ASN A 31 1.41 5.16 13.99
CA ASN A 31 2.76 5.55 13.62
C ASN A 31 2.86 5.77 12.10
N PRO A 32 3.68 6.73 11.64
CA PRO A 32 3.90 6.97 10.22
C PRO A 32 4.55 5.74 9.59
N SER A 33 4.10 5.37 8.39
CA SER A 33 4.63 4.23 7.64
C SER A 33 4.93 4.64 6.20
N CYS A 34 5.98 4.06 5.63
CA CYS A 34 6.39 4.30 4.26
C CYS A 34 6.69 2.97 3.56
N GLY A 35 6.41 2.91 2.25
CA GLY A 35 6.67 1.77 1.40
C GLY A 35 7.25 2.20 0.05
N LEU A 36 7.99 1.28 -0.56
CA LEU A 36 8.60 1.42 -1.88
C LEU A 36 8.11 0.28 -2.77
N SER A 37 7.81 0.58 -4.04
CA SER A 37 7.44 -0.43 -5.04
C SER A 37 7.97 -0.02 -6.43
N LYS A 38 8.11 -0.99 -7.34
CA LYS A 38 8.47 -0.70 -8.73
C LYS A 38 7.26 -0.10 -9.47
N THR A 39 7.53 0.69 -10.52
CA THR A 39 6.49 1.11 -11.49
C THR A 39 6.59 0.30 -12.78
N GLU A 40 5.62 0.47 -13.68
CA GLU A 40 5.70 -0.07 -15.05
C GLU A 40 6.93 0.43 -15.82
N ASP A 41 7.39 1.65 -15.53
CA ASP A 41 8.69 2.14 -16.00
C ASP A 41 9.80 1.57 -15.09
N PRO A 42 10.72 0.74 -15.62
CA PRO A 42 11.77 0.12 -14.82
C PRO A 42 12.78 1.12 -14.25
N SER A 43 12.81 2.35 -14.76
CA SER A 43 13.68 3.42 -14.24
C SER A 43 13.05 4.18 -13.07
N ARG A 44 11.80 3.88 -12.68
CA ARG A 44 11.05 4.63 -11.67
C ARG A 44 10.49 3.74 -10.58
N PHE A 45 10.30 4.34 -9.41
CA PHE A 45 9.76 3.69 -8.22
C PHE A 45 8.64 4.53 -7.64
N THR A 46 7.62 3.86 -7.10
CA THR A 46 6.56 4.51 -6.33
C THR A 46 6.93 4.47 -4.85
N VAL A 47 6.89 5.63 -4.21
CA VAL A 47 6.97 5.77 -2.75
C VAL A 47 5.59 6.12 -2.25
N SER A 48 5.11 5.37 -1.26
CA SER A 48 3.82 5.63 -0.61
C SER A 48 3.99 5.78 0.90
N GLY A 49 3.26 6.71 1.49
CA GLY A 49 3.30 6.96 2.93
C GLY A 49 1.92 7.16 3.53
N LYS A 50 1.77 6.82 4.82
CA LYS A 50 0.55 6.99 5.60
C LYS A 50 0.87 7.47 7.02
N ASN A 51 -0.11 8.15 7.64
CA ASN A 51 -0.04 8.67 9.01
C ASN A 51 1.12 9.65 9.28
N PHE A 52 1.58 10.36 8.25
CA PHE A 52 2.46 11.50 8.42
C PHE A 52 1.67 12.72 8.91
N LYS A 53 2.34 13.80 9.31
CA LYS A 53 1.64 15.07 9.55
C LYS A 53 0.91 15.51 8.26
N PRO A 54 -0.37 15.90 8.31
CA PRO A 54 -1.13 16.34 7.13
C PRO A 54 -0.64 17.67 6.54
N ASN A 55 -0.73 17.81 5.21
CA ASN A 55 -0.35 19.03 4.46
C ASN A 55 1.08 19.50 4.68
N GLU A 56 1.99 18.57 4.92
CA GLU A 56 3.40 18.84 5.19
C GLU A 56 4.29 18.31 4.07
N ASP A 57 5.39 19.01 3.82
CA ASP A 57 6.37 18.61 2.83
C ASP A 57 7.21 17.44 3.31
N VAL A 58 7.39 16.47 2.40
CA VAL A 58 8.17 15.25 2.58
C VAL A 58 9.29 15.23 1.56
N LEU A 59 10.52 15.15 2.06
CA LEU A 59 11.73 14.95 1.28
C LEU A 59 12.07 13.46 1.22
N PHE A 60 12.24 12.93 0.01
CA PHE A 60 12.78 11.59 -0.20
C PHE A 60 14.30 11.67 -0.26
N LYS A 61 14.98 10.84 0.54
CA LYS A 61 16.43 10.67 0.51
C LYS A 61 16.76 9.25 0.06
N ALA A 62 17.70 9.14 -0.87
CA ALA A 62 18.31 7.89 -1.29
C ALA A 62 19.83 8.08 -1.27
N GLY A 63 20.52 7.41 -0.35
CA GLY A 63 21.93 7.67 -0.08
C GLY A 63 22.17 9.11 0.44
N ALA A 64 23.16 9.80 -0.14
CA ALA A 64 23.56 11.15 0.26
C ALA A 64 22.77 12.27 -0.44
N ALA A 65 22.02 11.95 -1.51
CA ALA A 65 21.32 12.94 -2.32
C ALA A 65 19.79 12.91 -2.08
N PRO A 66 19.11 14.05 -2.23
CA PRO A 66 17.65 14.07 -2.32
C PRO A 66 17.18 13.38 -3.60
N ALA A 67 16.22 12.47 -3.47
CA ALA A 67 15.64 11.71 -4.59
C ALA A 67 14.33 12.33 -5.13
N GLY A 68 13.74 13.25 -4.38
CA GLY A 68 12.51 13.96 -4.77
C GLY A 68 11.76 14.52 -3.56
N THR A 69 10.65 15.17 -3.81
CA THR A 69 9.77 15.72 -2.76
C THR A 69 8.30 15.45 -3.09
N THR A 70 7.46 15.44 -2.07
CA THR A 70 6.00 15.47 -2.19
C THR A 70 5.40 16.20 -1.00
N THR A 71 4.09 16.39 -1.00
CA THR A 71 3.33 16.94 0.13
C THR A 71 2.29 15.93 0.55
N THR A 72 2.11 15.73 1.85
CA THR A 72 1.04 14.87 2.38
C THR A 72 -0.33 15.50 2.15
N ASP A 73 -1.33 14.67 1.94
CA ASP A 73 -2.72 15.11 1.90
C ASP A 73 -3.25 15.49 3.29
N ALA A 74 -4.52 15.93 3.35
CA ALA A 74 -5.20 16.29 4.59
C ALA A 74 -5.35 15.12 5.60
N LYS A 75 -5.03 13.89 5.20
CA LYS A 75 -5.02 12.69 6.05
C LYS A 75 -3.60 12.22 6.38
N GLY A 76 -2.57 12.96 5.97
CA GLY A 76 -1.19 12.56 6.21
C GLY A 76 -0.69 11.43 5.31
N SER A 77 -1.31 11.24 4.15
CA SER A 77 -0.93 10.22 3.16
C SER A 77 -0.30 10.84 1.93
N PHE A 78 0.52 10.08 1.22
CA PHE A 78 1.06 10.49 -0.09
C PHE A 78 1.38 9.28 -0.95
N THR A 79 1.44 9.52 -2.26
CA THR A 79 2.02 8.62 -3.24
C THR A 79 2.79 9.49 -4.24
N ALA A 80 4.05 9.14 -4.50
CA ALA A 80 4.91 9.89 -5.41
C ALA A 80 5.80 8.92 -6.18
N GLN A 81 6.31 9.35 -7.34
CA GLN A 81 7.25 8.57 -8.13
C GLN A 81 8.62 9.24 -8.10
N ILE A 82 9.67 8.46 -7.85
CA ILE A 82 11.07 8.90 -7.86
C ILE A 82 11.85 8.14 -8.94
N ASN A 83 12.86 8.80 -9.52
CA ASN A 83 13.64 8.24 -10.61
C ASN A 83 14.90 7.57 -10.07
N GLY A 84 15.08 6.28 -10.41
CA GLY A 84 16.30 5.50 -10.21
C GLY A 84 17.04 5.77 -8.89
N PRO A 85 16.36 5.80 -7.72
CA PRO A 85 17.08 5.86 -6.46
C PRO A 85 18.02 4.66 -6.34
N GLU A 86 19.10 4.83 -5.60
CA GLU A 86 19.98 3.73 -5.20
C GLU A 86 19.97 3.59 -3.68
N GLY A 87 20.11 2.34 -3.20
CA GLY A 87 20.20 2.04 -1.78
C GLY A 87 18.87 2.18 -1.02
N THR A 88 18.95 2.67 0.22
CA THR A 88 17.79 2.80 1.12
C THR A 88 17.05 4.11 0.89
N VAL A 89 15.75 4.03 0.61
CA VAL A 89 14.87 5.20 0.48
C VAL A 89 14.27 5.55 1.83
N LYS A 90 14.33 6.84 2.21
CA LYS A 90 13.71 7.38 3.43
C LYS A 90 12.84 8.58 3.09
N ALA A 91 11.71 8.70 3.78
CA ALA A 91 10.83 9.86 3.78
C ALA A 91 11.10 10.71 5.03
N VAL A 92 11.37 12.00 4.86
CA VAL A 92 11.69 12.95 5.93
C VAL A 92 10.72 14.13 5.86
N GLN A 93 9.97 14.40 6.92
CA GLN A 93 9.18 15.63 6.99
C GLN A 93 10.08 16.83 7.30
N ILE A 94 9.97 17.88 6.49
CA ILE A 94 10.89 19.03 6.56
C ILE A 94 10.66 19.83 7.85
N ASP A 95 9.42 19.93 8.33
CA ASP A 95 9.06 20.68 9.54
C ASP A 95 9.24 19.87 10.85
N GLY A 96 10.43 19.30 11.03
CA GLY A 96 10.82 18.57 12.24
C GLY A 96 9.99 17.32 12.53
N GLY A 97 9.33 16.75 11.51
CA GLY A 97 8.55 15.52 11.66
C GLY A 97 9.39 14.25 11.56
N PRO A 98 8.74 13.07 11.63
CA PRO A 98 9.40 11.77 11.59
C PRO A 98 10.21 11.56 10.30
N THR A 99 11.34 10.87 10.47
CA THR A 99 12.04 10.20 9.38
C THR A 99 11.64 8.73 9.36
N VAL A 100 11.15 8.24 8.23
CA VAL A 100 10.65 6.87 8.07
C VAL A 100 11.38 6.20 6.91
N THR A 101 11.88 4.99 7.12
CA THR A 101 12.46 4.16 6.05
C THR A 101 11.34 3.58 5.20
N CYS A 102 11.43 3.73 3.88
CA CYS A 102 10.43 3.24 2.91
C CYS A 102 10.77 1.86 2.35
N GLY A 103 12.04 1.47 2.41
CA GLY A 103 12.56 0.19 1.91
C GLY A 103 13.90 0.40 1.21
N THR A 104 14.47 -0.69 0.67
CA THR A 104 15.63 -0.62 -0.21
C THR A 104 15.24 -0.92 -1.65
N VAL A 105 16.01 -0.35 -2.57
CA VAL A 105 15.85 -0.55 -4.01
C VAL A 105 16.09 -2.00 -4.38
N ALA A 106 17.16 -2.61 -3.84
CA ALA A 106 17.51 -4.01 -4.11
C ALA A 106 16.39 -4.98 -3.68
N GLU A 107 15.84 -4.83 -2.46
CA GLU A 107 14.71 -5.67 -2.01
C GLU A 107 13.48 -5.47 -2.89
N THR A 108 13.22 -4.24 -3.34
CA THR A 108 12.08 -3.94 -4.22
C THR A 108 12.23 -4.57 -5.60
N GLU A 109 13.44 -4.59 -6.14
CA GLU A 109 13.74 -5.20 -7.44
C GLU A 109 13.64 -6.72 -7.38
N GLU A 110 14.23 -7.35 -6.36
CA GLU A 110 14.12 -8.80 -6.13
C GLU A 110 12.66 -9.24 -5.94
N GLN A 111 11.89 -8.45 -5.18
CA GLN A 111 10.46 -8.72 -5.00
C GLN A 111 9.69 -8.57 -6.31
N ASN A 112 10.00 -7.56 -7.11
CA ASN A 112 9.36 -7.36 -8.42
C ASN A 112 9.65 -8.53 -9.38
N GLU A 113 10.89 -9.03 -9.44
CA GLU A 113 11.24 -10.20 -10.25
C GLU A 113 10.50 -11.46 -9.78
N THR A 114 10.39 -11.65 -8.45
CA THR A 114 9.64 -12.76 -7.85
C THR A 114 8.15 -12.68 -8.19
N ASP A 115 7.55 -11.51 -8.05
CA ASP A 115 6.14 -11.28 -8.34
C ASP A 115 5.86 -11.49 -9.84
N ALA A 116 6.75 -11.00 -10.71
CA ALA A 116 6.67 -11.20 -12.15
C ALA A 116 6.71 -12.70 -12.52
N TYR A 117 7.65 -13.45 -11.94
CA TYR A 117 7.74 -14.91 -12.12
C TYR A 117 6.46 -15.62 -11.67
N LEU A 118 5.94 -15.30 -10.47
CA LEU A 118 4.73 -15.94 -9.94
C LEU A 118 3.50 -15.63 -10.78
N GLU A 119 3.38 -14.40 -11.28
CA GLU A 119 2.31 -14.01 -12.19
C GLU A 119 2.40 -14.79 -13.51
N GLY A 120 3.60 -14.82 -14.12
CA GLY A 120 3.88 -15.59 -15.32
C GLY A 120 3.47 -17.04 -15.15
N ARG A 121 3.91 -17.69 -14.06
CA ARG A 121 3.57 -19.09 -13.75
C ARG A 121 2.09 -19.33 -13.61
N LYS A 122 1.36 -18.44 -12.95
CA LYS A 122 -0.09 -18.54 -12.84
C LYS A 122 -0.78 -18.46 -14.21
N LYS A 123 -0.33 -17.56 -15.09
CA LYS A 123 -0.86 -17.39 -16.44
C LYS A 123 -0.53 -18.59 -17.33
N GLY A 124 0.73 -19.03 -17.34
CA GLY A 124 1.18 -20.21 -18.06
C GLY A 124 0.42 -21.47 -17.67
N TYR A 125 0.22 -21.69 -16.36
CA TYR A 125 -0.57 -22.82 -15.86
C TYR A 125 -2.04 -22.78 -16.28
N ALA A 126 -2.64 -21.58 -16.37
CA ALA A 126 -4.00 -21.43 -16.89
C ALA A 126 -4.06 -21.74 -18.40
N GLU A 127 -3.02 -21.39 -19.15
CA GLU A 127 -2.93 -21.62 -20.59
C GLU A 127 -2.65 -23.08 -20.92
N GLY A 128 -1.67 -23.72 -20.28
CA GLY A 128 -1.31 -25.12 -20.51
C GLY A 128 -2.43 -26.11 -20.19
N LYS A 129 -3.44 -25.71 -19.40
CA LYS A 129 -4.67 -26.49 -19.18
C LYS A 129 -5.50 -26.69 -20.45
N LYS A 130 -5.38 -25.81 -21.45
CA LYS A 130 -6.15 -25.89 -22.69
C LYS A 130 -5.67 -27.01 -23.60
N CYS A 131 -4.44 -27.51 -23.40
CA CYS A 131 -3.83 -28.55 -24.22
C CYS A 131 -3.79 -28.20 -25.72
N GLU A 132 -3.63 -26.91 -26.00
CA GLU A 132 -3.43 -26.38 -27.34
C GLU A 132 -1.93 -26.32 -27.64
N ASP A 133 -1.55 -26.60 -28.89
CA ASP A 133 -0.16 -26.49 -29.33
C ASP A 133 0.38 -25.08 -29.05
N ALA A 134 1.68 -25.01 -28.77
CA ALA A 134 2.35 -23.89 -28.13
C ALA A 134 1.93 -22.50 -28.64
N GLN A 135 0.92 -21.88 -28.01
CA GLN A 135 0.74 -20.44 -28.15
C GLN A 135 1.91 -19.75 -27.46
N GLU A 136 2.66 -18.98 -28.25
CA GLU A 136 3.66 -18.06 -27.73
C GLU A 136 2.98 -17.10 -26.74
N PRO A 137 3.67 -16.73 -25.64
CA PRO A 137 3.13 -15.76 -24.71
C PRO A 137 2.73 -14.49 -25.48
N PRO A 138 1.55 -13.89 -25.18
CA PRO A 138 1.09 -12.70 -25.89
C PRO A 138 2.20 -11.64 -25.92
N GLN A 139 2.49 -11.12 -27.11
CA GLN A 139 3.64 -10.22 -27.35
C GLN A 139 3.52 -8.85 -26.66
N ASP A 140 2.42 -8.58 -25.96
CA ASP A 140 2.01 -7.25 -25.52
C ASP A 140 2.31 -6.93 -24.04
N PHE A 141 3.00 -7.82 -23.32
CA PHE A 141 3.39 -7.59 -21.93
C PHE A 141 4.77 -6.95 -21.82
N GLY A 142 4.88 -5.71 -22.33
CA GLY A 142 6.02 -4.81 -22.09
C GLY A 142 7.40 -5.35 -22.50
N PRO A 143 8.47 -4.57 -22.30
CA PRO A 143 9.82 -5.02 -22.64
C PRO A 143 10.25 -6.20 -21.74
N ARG A 144 10.03 -7.43 -22.22
CA ARG A 144 10.73 -8.69 -21.86
C ARG A 144 11.20 -8.77 -20.40
N ASP A 145 10.30 -8.84 -19.44
CA ASP A 145 10.68 -9.30 -18.09
C ASP A 145 11.08 -10.79 -18.21
N PRO A 146 12.36 -11.15 -18.05
CA PRO A 146 12.81 -12.53 -18.25
C PRO A 146 12.20 -13.48 -17.21
N GLY A 147 11.99 -13.00 -15.97
CA GLY A 147 11.42 -13.76 -14.87
C GLY A 147 9.95 -14.12 -15.12
N TRP A 148 9.15 -13.18 -15.64
CA TRP A 148 7.77 -13.48 -16.03
C TRP A 148 7.69 -14.56 -17.10
N ARG A 149 8.53 -14.47 -18.14
CA ARG A 149 8.55 -15.45 -19.24
C ARG A 149 8.94 -16.84 -18.75
N GLU A 150 10.00 -16.93 -17.95
CA GLU A 150 10.42 -18.17 -17.31
C GLU A 150 9.28 -18.76 -16.48
N GLY A 151 8.63 -17.94 -15.66
CA GLY A 151 7.46 -18.35 -14.89
C GLY A 151 6.34 -18.90 -15.78
N PHE A 152 6.00 -18.19 -16.86
CA PHE A 152 4.97 -18.62 -17.81
C PHE A 152 5.29 -19.98 -18.43
N ASP A 153 6.50 -20.17 -18.92
CA ASP A 153 6.92 -21.42 -19.55
C ASP A 153 6.87 -22.60 -18.56
N ASP A 154 7.33 -22.39 -17.32
CA ASP A 154 7.26 -23.38 -16.24
C ASP A 154 5.81 -23.75 -15.87
N GLY A 155 4.96 -22.73 -15.69
CA GLY A 155 3.55 -22.94 -15.37
C GLY A 155 2.82 -23.72 -16.46
N LYS A 156 3.09 -23.37 -17.72
CA LYS A 156 2.53 -24.04 -18.89
C LYS A 156 2.99 -25.49 -18.97
N ALA A 157 4.30 -25.75 -18.86
CA ALA A 157 4.86 -27.09 -18.87
C ALA A 157 4.30 -27.97 -17.73
N GLU A 158 4.09 -27.40 -16.54
CA GLU A 158 3.44 -28.10 -15.42
C GLU A 158 2.00 -28.47 -15.74
N ALA A 159 1.21 -27.53 -16.26
CA ALA A 159 -0.18 -27.78 -16.63
C ALA A 159 -0.29 -28.80 -17.76
N GLU A 160 0.56 -28.71 -18.79
CA GLU A 160 0.58 -29.65 -19.90
C GLU A 160 0.87 -31.08 -19.44
N LYS A 161 1.90 -31.28 -18.59
CA LYS A 161 2.20 -32.60 -18.00
C LYS A 161 1.02 -33.19 -17.23
N LYS A 162 0.19 -32.33 -16.61
CA LYS A 162 -0.88 -32.73 -15.71
C LYS A 162 -2.23 -32.96 -16.41
N PHE A 163 -2.56 -32.12 -17.38
CA PHE A 163 -3.88 -32.09 -18.03
C PHE A 163 -3.86 -32.63 -19.45
N CYS A 164 -2.71 -32.57 -20.11
CA CYS A 164 -2.57 -32.99 -21.49
C CYS A 164 -1.92 -34.37 -21.51
N LYS A 165 -2.71 -35.41 -21.82
CA LYS A 165 -2.13 -36.71 -22.15
C LYS A 165 -1.16 -36.47 -23.31
N LYS A 166 0.10 -36.91 -23.15
CA LYS A 166 1.05 -37.01 -24.27
C LYS A 166 0.29 -37.58 -25.47
N ARG A 167 0.00 -36.76 -26.48
CA ARG A 167 -0.53 -37.25 -27.75
C ARG A 167 0.57 -38.02 -28.47
#